data_AF-A0AA36I853-F1
#
_entry.id   AF-A0AA36I853-F1
#
_cell.length_a   1.000
_cell.length_b   1.000
_cell.length_c   1.000
_cell.angle_alpha   90.00
_cell.angle_beta   90.00
_cell.angle_gamma   90.00
#
_symmetry.space_group_name_H-M   'P 1'
#
loop_
_entity.id
_entity.type
_entity.pdbx_description
1 polymer ?
#
loop_
_entity_poly.entity_id
_entity_poly.type
_entity_poly.pdbx_seq_one_letter_code
_entity_poly.pdbx_strand_id
1 'polypeptide(L)'
;MPGAKHGLVLKSCAPDLLTQRRNLLLEVYGKYRPNHEAKLKEAENLAKVLEPLALTVGGYDTADNFLPAEEFGRERYASHAEWYWIPVNGAPKKLSKPKKDPPMKKVLQFLGAQAPDLPLTVPDMLEKWEIAMKENPPPKPEPDLGGVSDMAGLSGLGDLSDLGSLGEAQNVKTEL
;
A
#
# COMPACT_ATOMS: atom_id res chain seq x y z
N MET A 1 33.75 -9.46 -9.73
CA MET A 1 33.12 -8.23 -9.23
C MET A 1 31.81 -8.63 -8.56
N PRO A 2 31.64 -8.47 -7.24
CA PRO A 2 30.42 -8.89 -6.60
C PRO A 2 29.33 -7.83 -6.83
N GLY A 3 28.26 -8.21 -7.52
CA GLY A 3 27.03 -7.44 -7.61
C GLY A 3 26.45 -7.25 -6.21
N ALA A 4 26.51 -6.00 -5.73
CA ALA A 4 26.11 -5.66 -4.38
C ALA A 4 24.58 -5.65 -4.28
N LYS A 5 24.04 -6.75 -3.73
CA LYS A 5 22.69 -6.83 -3.16
C LYS A 5 22.50 -5.67 -2.19
N HIS A 6 21.75 -4.65 -2.55
CA HIS A 6 21.26 -3.64 -1.59
C HIS A 6 19.83 -3.25 -1.94
N GLY A 7 18.92 -4.21 -1.80
CA GLY A 7 17.57 -3.90 -1.33
C GLY A 7 17.68 -3.42 0.11
N LEU A 8 18.08 -2.15 0.31
CA LEU A 8 18.13 -1.54 1.63
C LEU A 8 16.70 -1.21 2.06
N VAL A 9 16.07 -2.17 2.76
CA VAL A 9 15.02 -1.86 3.72
C VAL A 9 15.73 -1.12 4.86
N LEU A 10 15.77 0.22 4.78
CA LEU A 10 16.43 1.09 5.76
C LEU A 10 15.69 1.05 7.09
N LYS A 11 16.03 0.05 7.92
CA LYS A 11 15.50 -0.11 9.29
C LYS A 11 16.15 0.80 10.33
N SER A 12 17.17 1.59 9.99
CA SER A 12 17.72 2.64 10.87
C SER A 12 18.85 3.37 10.16
N CYS A 13 18.72 4.71 10.07
CA CYS A 13 19.75 5.76 10.23
C CYS A 13 19.40 6.97 9.35
N ALA A 14 18.86 8.03 9.95
CA ALA A 14 18.65 9.32 9.29
C ALA A 14 19.93 9.98 8.69
N PRO A 15 21.14 9.82 9.26
CA PRO A 15 22.39 10.36 8.68
C PRO A 15 22.75 9.77 7.30
N ASP A 16 22.39 8.52 7.04
CA ASP A 16 22.75 7.82 5.80
C ASP A 16 21.81 8.18 4.64
N LEU A 17 20.62 8.72 4.95
CA LEU A 17 19.68 9.20 3.94
C LEU A 17 20.18 10.44 3.19
N LEU A 18 21.09 11.23 3.77
CA LEU A 18 21.59 12.47 3.16
C LEU A 18 23.03 12.36 2.64
N THR A 19 23.74 11.28 2.98
CA THR A 19 25.15 11.06 2.62
C THR A 19 25.34 9.96 1.56
N GLN A 20 24.25 9.62 0.88
CA GLN A 20 24.18 8.51 -0.05
C GLN A 20 24.89 8.75 -1.39
N ARG A 21 25.45 7.68 -1.96
CA ARG A 21 26.23 7.71 -3.21
C ARG A 21 25.40 7.57 -4.49
N ARG A 22 24.11 7.30 -4.35
CA ARG A 22 23.16 7.17 -5.47
C ARG A 22 21.93 8.01 -5.17
N ASN A 23 21.20 8.38 -6.23
CA ASN A 23 19.92 9.02 -6.03
C ASN A 23 18.94 8.04 -5.39
N LEU A 24 18.08 8.51 -4.50
CA LEU A 24 17.12 7.67 -3.79
C LEU A 24 15.70 8.13 -4.01
N LEU A 25 14.86 7.15 -4.32
CA LEU A 25 13.43 7.25 -4.18
C LEU A 25 13.04 6.65 -2.83
N LEU A 26 12.62 7.50 -1.90
CA LEU A 26 12.32 7.12 -0.52
C LEU A 26 10.81 7.12 -0.28
N GLU A 27 10.27 5.97 0.12
CA GLU A 27 8.97 5.89 0.78
C GLU A 27 9.13 6.14 2.27
N VAL A 28 8.46 7.14 2.80
CA VAL A 28 8.38 7.41 4.24
C VAL A 28 6.97 7.03 4.70
N TYR A 29 6.86 6.07 5.61
CA TYR A 29 5.58 5.52 6.05
C TYR A 29 5.55 5.29 7.57
N GLY A 30 4.37 4.98 8.12
CA GLY A 30 4.25 4.41 9.47
C GLY A 30 3.74 2.98 9.40
N LYS A 31 4.27 2.05 10.21
CA LYS A 31 3.87 0.63 10.21
C LYS A 31 2.37 0.38 10.46
N TYR A 32 1.69 1.30 11.13
CA TYR A 32 0.25 1.20 11.44
C TYR A 32 -0.68 1.70 10.32
N ARG A 33 -0.17 1.89 9.10
CA ARG A 33 -1.00 2.33 7.96
C ARG A 33 -1.97 1.22 7.50
N PRO A 34 -3.17 1.57 7.02
CA PRO A 34 -4.04 0.59 6.37
C PRO A 34 -3.33 -0.07 5.19
N ASN A 35 -3.55 -1.38 5.03
CA ASN A 35 -2.94 -2.22 4.00
C ASN A 35 -1.41 -2.18 4.02
N HIS A 36 -0.80 -2.12 5.21
CA HIS A 36 0.65 -1.99 5.38
C HIS A 36 1.45 -3.02 4.59
N GLU A 37 1.13 -4.31 4.74
CA GLU A 37 1.84 -5.39 4.06
C GLU A 37 1.69 -5.34 2.54
N ALA A 38 0.48 -5.03 2.06
CA ALA A 38 0.24 -4.88 0.63
C ALA A 38 1.09 -3.74 0.04
N LYS A 39 1.11 -2.58 0.71
CA LYS A 39 1.91 -1.43 0.28
C LYS A 39 3.41 -1.67 0.39
N LEU A 40 3.88 -2.39 1.41
CA LEU A 40 5.27 -2.85 1.47
C LEU A 40 5.60 -3.69 0.25
N LYS A 41 4.69 -4.59 -0.15
CA LYS A 41 4.91 -5.44 -1.32
C LYS A 41 4.96 -4.66 -2.62
N GLU A 42 4.11 -3.65 -2.77
CA GLU A 42 4.14 -2.73 -3.92
C GLU A 42 5.50 -2.02 -4.03
N ALA A 43 6.05 -1.54 -2.90
CA ALA A 43 7.34 -0.89 -2.84
C ALA A 43 8.51 -1.87 -3.09
N GLU A 44 8.44 -3.10 -2.58
CA GLU A 44 9.42 -4.15 -2.88
C GLU A 44 9.46 -4.49 -4.38
N ASN A 45 8.30 -4.64 -5.01
CA ASN A 45 8.21 -4.92 -6.43
C ASN A 45 8.73 -3.73 -7.26
N LEU A 46 8.45 -2.49 -6.84
CA LEU A 46 9.05 -1.31 -7.44
C LEU A 46 10.58 -1.33 -7.34
N ALA A 47 11.13 -1.63 -6.16
CA ALA A 47 12.57 -1.71 -5.95
C ALA A 47 13.23 -2.73 -6.87
N LYS A 48 12.61 -3.90 -7.09
CA LYS A 48 13.08 -4.91 -8.03
C LYS A 48 13.09 -4.41 -9.49
N VAL A 49 12.04 -3.73 -9.91
CA VAL A 49 11.95 -3.18 -11.29
C VAL A 49 13.04 -2.14 -11.54
N LEU A 50 13.36 -1.35 -10.51
CA LEU A 50 14.35 -0.27 -10.61
C LEU A 50 15.76 -0.69 -10.20
N GLU A 51 15.99 -1.92 -9.72
CA GLU A 51 17.30 -2.44 -9.32
C GLU A 51 18.37 -2.33 -10.43
N PRO A 52 18.06 -2.54 -11.73
CA PRO A 52 19.04 -2.37 -12.80
C PRO A 52 19.44 -0.91 -13.04
N LEU A 53 18.75 0.05 -12.45
CA LEU A 53 18.98 1.47 -12.65
C LEU A 53 20.01 2.02 -11.65
N ALA A 54 20.66 3.12 -12.01
CA ALA A 54 21.64 3.81 -11.17
C ALA A 54 20.99 4.63 -10.03
N LEU A 55 19.97 4.08 -9.36
CA LEU A 55 19.28 4.68 -8.22
C LEU A 55 19.00 3.63 -7.14
N THR A 56 18.55 4.10 -5.99
CA THR A 56 18.10 3.25 -4.89
C THR A 56 16.63 3.52 -4.61
N VAL A 57 15.87 2.47 -4.28
CA VAL A 57 14.53 2.59 -3.73
C VAL A 57 14.60 2.15 -2.28
N GLY A 58 14.09 2.98 -1.36
CA GLY A 58 14.16 2.72 0.07
C GLY A 58 12.81 2.97 0.74
N GLY A 59 12.60 2.29 1.86
CA GLY A 59 11.47 2.51 2.77
C GLY A 59 11.98 2.94 4.14
N TYR A 60 11.30 3.90 4.76
CA TYR A 60 11.61 4.42 6.08
C TYR A 60 10.35 4.45 6.96
N ASP A 61 10.35 3.61 8.00
CA ASP A 61 9.28 3.55 8.98
C ASP A 61 9.48 4.58 10.09
N THR A 62 8.56 5.53 10.20
CA THR A 62 8.59 6.59 11.23
C THR A 62 7.81 6.23 12.49
N ALA A 63 7.25 5.02 12.61
CA ALA A 63 6.52 4.65 13.82
C ALA A 63 7.44 4.65 15.06
N ASP A 64 8.66 4.16 14.90
CA ASP A 64 9.66 4.08 15.97
C ASP A 64 10.97 4.83 15.65
N ASN A 65 11.07 5.49 14.48
CA ASN A 65 12.29 6.19 14.05
C ASN A 65 12.07 7.70 13.87
N PHE A 66 13.10 8.48 14.21
CA PHE A 66 13.10 9.93 14.07
C PHE A 66 13.45 10.36 12.64
N LEU A 67 12.48 10.98 11.95
CA LEU A 67 12.71 11.68 10.69
C LEU A 67 13.00 13.16 10.98
N PRO A 68 14.12 13.72 10.49
CA PRO A 68 14.43 15.14 10.63
C PRO A 68 13.31 16.02 10.05
N ALA A 69 12.70 16.84 10.90
CA ALA A 69 11.52 17.63 10.53
C ALA A 69 11.86 18.80 9.60
N GLU A 70 13.08 19.33 9.66
CA GLU A 70 13.52 20.46 8.84
C GLU A 70 13.65 20.07 7.36
N GLU A 71 14.17 18.87 7.08
CA GLU A 71 14.41 18.38 5.73
C GLU A 71 13.17 17.75 5.09
N PHE A 72 12.30 17.11 5.88
CA PHE A 72 11.15 16.37 5.36
C PHE A 72 9.80 17.05 5.63
N GLY A 73 9.74 18.05 6.51
CA GLY A 73 8.53 18.84 6.77
C GLY A 73 7.33 17.99 7.19
N ARG A 74 7.56 16.87 7.89
CA ARG A 74 6.54 15.88 8.24
C ARG A 74 6.12 16.01 9.70
N GLU A 75 4.82 16.00 9.94
CA GLU A 75 4.26 15.90 11.28
C GLU A 75 4.54 14.51 11.89
N ARG A 76 4.87 14.47 13.18
CA ARG A 76 5.04 13.19 13.90
C ARG A 76 3.72 12.39 13.80
N TYR A 77 3.82 11.07 13.64
CA TYR A 77 2.67 10.13 13.63
C TYR A 77 1.78 10.12 12.37
N ALA A 78 2.25 10.61 11.23
CA ALA A 78 1.48 10.51 9.98
C ALA A 78 1.22 9.05 9.55
N SER A 79 -0.06 8.65 9.50
CA SER A 79 -0.50 7.29 9.13
C SER A 79 -0.41 6.98 7.63
N HIS A 80 -0.08 7.97 6.80
CA HIS A 80 -0.03 7.84 5.33
C HIS A 80 1.40 7.80 4.83
N ALA A 81 1.60 7.11 3.71
CA ALA A 81 2.85 7.12 2.99
C ALA A 81 3.08 8.46 2.29
N GLU A 82 4.33 8.89 2.28
CA GLU A 82 4.84 10.02 1.51
C GLU A 82 6.06 9.55 0.72
N TRP A 83 6.27 10.14 -0.46
CA TRP A 83 7.41 9.79 -1.31
C TRP A 83 8.31 10.99 -1.53
N TYR A 84 9.62 10.74 -1.46
CA TYR A 84 10.66 11.75 -1.62
C TYR A 84 11.69 11.30 -2.65
N TRP A 85 12.18 12.25 -3.44
CA TRP A 85 13.37 12.09 -4.26
C TRP A 85 14.54 12.78 -3.57
N ILE A 86 15.62 12.05 -3.33
CA ILE A 86 16.82 12.55 -2.66
C ILE A 86 17.99 12.37 -3.64
N PRO A 87 18.44 13.43 -4.32
CA PRO A 87 19.59 13.36 -5.20
C PRO A 87 20.90 13.29 -4.38
N VAL A 88 21.96 12.71 -4.96
CA VAL A 88 23.28 12.50 -4.30
C VAL A 88 23.84 13.76 -3.63
N ASN A 89 23.59 14.95 -4.18
CA ASN A 89 24.10 16.23 -3.68
C ASN A 89 23.02 17.33 -3.70
N GLY A 90 21.80 17.02 -3.29
CA GLY A 90 20.75 18.04 -3.28
C GLY A 90 19.65 17.79 -2.27
N ALA A 91 18.80 18.80 -2.10
CA ALA A 91 17.72 18.77 -1.14
C ALA A 91 16.66 17.72 -1.50
N PRO A 92 16.08 17.03 -0.50
CA PRO A 92 14.92 16.18 -0.70
C PRO A 92 13.77 16.93 -1.38
N LYS A 93 13.14 16.28 -2.37
CA LYS A 93 11.94 16.80 -3.04
C LYS A 93 10.78 15.87 -2.74
N LYS A 94 9.70 16.42 -2.22
CA LYS A 94 8.49 15.67 -1.86
C LYS A 94 7.52 15.56 -3.04
N LEU A 95 6.92 14.39 -3.23
CA LEU A 95 5.73 14.25 -4.06
C LEU A 95 4.54 14.98 -3.40
N SER A 96 4.16 16.12 -3.95
CA SER A 96 3.17 17.01 -3.34
C SER A 96 1.72 16.58 -3.58
N LYS A 97 1.44 15.80 -4.64
CA LYS A 97 0.10 15.34 -5.00
C LYS A 97 0.10 13.89 -5.55
N PRO A 98 -0.82 13.04 -5.07
CA PRO A 98 -1.74 13.26 -3.95
C PRO A 98 -0.98 13.35 -2.62
N LYS A 99 -1.59 14.00 -1.61
CA LYS A 99 -0.95 14.27 -0.32
C LYS A 99 -0.75 13.03 0.56
N LYS A 100 -1.49 11.95 0.28
CA LYS A 100 -1.59 10.75 1.12
C LYS A 100 -1.60 9.53 0.22
N ASP A 101 -0.75 8.55 0.55
CA ASP A 101 -0.70 7.23 -0.10
C ASP A 101 -0.80 7.31 -1.64
N PRO A 102 0.18 7.97 -2.30
CA PRO A 102 0.12 8.17 -3.74
C PRO A 102 0.13 6.85 -4.51
N PRO A 103 -0.74 6.71 -5.54
CA PRO A 103 -0.77 5.49 -6.34
C PRO A 103 0.53 5.34 -7.12
N MET A 104 0.95 4.11 -7.41
CA MET A 104 2.25 3.83 -8.01
C MET A 104 2.50 4.59 -9.32
N LYS A 105 1.47 4.73 -10.17
CA LYS A 105 1.55 5.56 -11.39
C LYS A 105 2.01 6.99 -11.11
N LYS A 106 1.59 7.60 -10.00
CA LYS A 106 2.00 8.96 -9.60
C LYS A 106 3.43 8.98 -9.07
N VAL A 107 3.84 7.94 -8.35
CA VAL A 107 5.23 7.77 -7.89
C VAL A 107 6.18 7.65 -9.09
N LEU A 108 5.83 6.85 -10.09
CA LEU A 108 6.64 6.69 -11.31
C LEU A 108 6.67 7.95 -12.18
N GLN A 109 5.55 8.66 -12.31
CA GLN A 109 5.51 9.99 -12.97
C GLN A 109 6.44 10.99 -12.25
N PHE A 110 6.42 10.98 -10.92
CA PHE A 110 7.30 11.82 -10.11
C PHE A 110 8.77 11.45 -10.32
N LEU A 111 9.11 10.16 -10.31
CA LEU A 111 10.46 9.68 -10.59
C LEU A 111 10.94 10.14 -11.97
N GLY A 112 10.14 9.94 -13.01
CA GLY A 112 10.49 10.36 -14.37
C GLY A 112 10.71 11.88 -14.50
N ALA A 113 10.00 12.69 -13.71
CA ALA A 113 10.22 14.13 -13.67
C ALA A 113 11.52 14.54 -12.93
N GLN A 114 11.96 13.75 -11.94
CA GLN A 114 13.18 14.03 -11.19
C GLN A 114 14.45 13.46 -11.82
N ALA A 115 14.30 12.39 -12.60
CA ALA A 115 15.39 11.68 -13.26
C ALA A 115 15.04 11.45 -14.75
N PRO A 116 15.03 12.51 -15.58
CA PRO A 116 14.67 12.42 -16.99
C PRO A 116 15.65 11.56 -17.82
N ASP A 117 16.88 11.40 -17.33
CA ASP A 117 17.94 10.62 -17.99
C ASP A 117 17.86 9.10 -17.71
N LEU A 118 16.79 8.64 -17.04
CA LEU A 118 16.62 7.21 -16.81
C LEU A 118 16.37 6.47 -18.14
N PRO A 119 16.98 5.29 -18.34
CA PRO A 119 16.85 4.53 -19.58
C PRO A 119 15.48 3.85 -19.75
N LEU A 120 14.57 3.98 -18.78
CA LEU A 120 13.22 3.44 -18.83
C LEU A 120 12.19 4.59 -18.79
N THR A 121 11.17 4.50 -19.64
CA THR A 121 10.07 5.45 -19.62
C THR A 121 9.05 5.12 -18.52
N VAL A 122 8.21 6.10 -18.14
CA VAL A 122 7.15 5.88 -17.14
C VAL A 122 6.19 4.73 -17.52
N PRO A 123 5.71 4.62 -18.77
CA PRO A 123 4.93 3.46 -19.21
C PRO A 123 5.66 2.12 -18.99
N ASP A 124 6.94 2.02 -19.40
CA ASP A 124 7.71 0.77 -19.27
C ASP A 124 7.92 0.37 -17.82
N MET A 125 8.20 1.34 -16.94
CA MET A 125 8.33 1.10 -15.50
C MET A 125 7.02 0.62 -14.90
N LEU A 126 5.89 1.20 -15.32
CA LEU A 126 4.58 0.82 -14.82
C LEU A 126 4.20 -0.60 -15.27
N GLU A 127 4.40 -0.93 -16.55
CA GLU A 127 4.13 -2.26 -17.08
C GLU A 127 4.97 -3.33 -16.36
N LYS A 128 6.28 -3.09 -16.20
CA LYS A 128 7.16 -4.00 -15.46
C LYS A 128 6.73 -4.16 -14.00
N TRP A 129 6.28 -3.08 -13.36
CA TRP A 129 5.74 -3.14 -12.01
C TRP A 129 4.43 -3.94 -11.93
N GLU A 130 3.53 -3.78 -12.89
CA GLU A 130 2.28 -4.56 -12.94
C GLU A 130 2.55 -6.06 -13.17
N ILE A 131 3.56 -6.40 -13.98
CA ILE A 131 4.03 -7.80 -14.13
C ILE A 131 4.57 -8.31 -12.79
N ALA A 132 5.45 -7.56 -12.13
CA ALA A 132 5.99 -7.93 -10.82
C ALA A 132 4.90 -8.11 -9.76
N MET A 133 3.83 -7.30 -9.80
CA MET A 133 2.66 -7.42 -8.92
C MET A 133 1.82 -8.67 -9.21
N LYS A 134 1.81 -9.19 -10.44
CA LYS A 134 1.17 -10.47 -10.77
C LYS A 134 2.01 -11.67 -10.34
N GLU A 135 3.32 -11.59 -10.53
CA GLU A 135 4.26 -12.67 -10.17
C GLU A 135 4.46 -12.78 -8.66
N ASN A 136 4.43 -11.65 -7.96
CA ASN A 136 4.69 -11.55 -6.53
C ASN A 136 3.64 -10.64 -5.88
N PRO A 137 2.37 -11.09 -5.81
CA PRO A 137 1.26 -10.28 -5.35
C PRO A 137 1.36 -9.93 -3.87
N PRO A 138 0.72 -8.83 -3.44
CA PRO A 138 0.55 -8.53 -2.03
C PRO A 138 -0.19 -9.67 -1.33
N PRO A 139 0.12 -9.94 -0.05
CA PRO A 139 -0.68 -10.87 0.73
C PRO A 139 -2.14 -10.41 0.71
N LYS A 140 -3.06 -11.37 0.58
CA LYS A 140 -4.49 -11.05 0.68
C LYS A 140 -4.72 -10.46 2.07
N PRO A 141 -5.51 -9.37 2.21
CA PRO A 141 -5.89 -8.92 3.54
C PRO A 141 -6.52 -10.09 4.26
N GLU A 142 -6.00 -10.43 5.44
CA GLU A 142 -6.62 -11.44 6.29
C GLU A 142 -8.07 -11.01 6.52
N PRO A 143 -9.05 -11.93 6.40
CA PRO A 143 -10.42 -11.61 6.76
C PRO A 143 -10.41 -11.12 8.20
N ASP A 144 -10.95 -9.93 8.44
CA ASP A 144 -11.08 -9.34 9.75
C ASP A 144 -11.95 -10.25 10.63
N LEU A 145 -11.30 -11.11 11.43
CA LEU A 145 -11.96 -11.93 12.45
C LEU A 145 -12.36 -11.09 13.68
N GLY A 146 -12.22 -9.76 13.63
CA GLY A 146 -12.62 -8.79 14.66
C GLY A 146 -14.04 -8.23 14.52
N GLY A 147 -14.90 -8.87 13.71
CA GLY A 147 -16.26 -8.42 13.43
C GLY A 147 -17.39 -9.36 13.85
N VAL A 148 -17.20 -10.28 14.80
CA VAL A 148 -18.33 -10.98 15.45
C VAL A 148 -18.90 -10.15 16.60
N SER A 149 -19.45 -8.99 16.29
CA SER A 149 -20.32 -8.24 17.22
C SER A 149 -21.58 -7.66 16.59
N ASP A 150 -21.81 -7.88 15.29
CA ASP A 150 -23.07 -7.53 14.61
C ASP A 150 -23.87 -8.76 14.14
N MET A 151 -23.88 -9.83 14.95
CA MET A 151 -24.85 -10.92 14.81
C MET A 151 -25.78 -11.00 16.04
N ALA A 152 -26.23 -9.84 16.52
CA ALA A 152 -27.31 -9.70 17.49
C ALA A 152 -28.46 -8.84 16.92
N GLY A 153 -28.76 -9.00 15.63
CA GLY A 153 -29.77 -8.22 14.92
C GLY A 153 -30.66 -9.00 13.93
N LEU A 154 -30.63 -10.34 13.93
CA LEU A 154 -31.58 -11.17 13.19
C LEU A 154 -32.74 -11.60 14.10
N SER A 155 -33.43 -10.63 14.68
CA SER A 155 -34.82 -10.79 15.10
C SER A 155 -35.70 -10.43 13.90
N GLY A 156 -35.93 -11.42 13.05
CA GLY A 156 -36.71 -11.28 11.83
C GLY A 156 -37.10 -12.63 11.27
N LEU A 157 -37.64 -13.50 12.15
CA LEU A 157 -38.49 -14.61 11.75
C LEU A 157 -39.61 -14.05 10.87
N GLY A 158 -39.55 -14.34 9.58
CA GLY A 158 -40.56 -13.95 8.61
C GLY A 158 -40.55 -14.96 7.46
N ASP A 159 -41.47 -15.91 7.57
CA ASP A 159 -42.07 -16.64 6.45
C ASP A 159 -41.24 -17.75 5.76
N LEU A 160 -41.16 -18.89 6.44
CA LEU A 160 -41.09 -20.22 5.82
C LEU A 160 -42.35 -20.99 6.21
N SER A 161 -43.48 -20.56 5.67
CA SER A 161 -44.78 -21.23 5.85
C SER A 161 -45.44 -21.52 4.52
N ASP A 162 -44.70 -22.20 3.63
CA ASP A 162 -45.30 -22.79 2.43
C ASP A 162 -44.60 -24.11 2.10
N LEU A 163 -44.80 -25.12 2.96
CA LEU A 163 -44.57 -26.52 2.61
C LEU A 163 -45.34 -27.48 3.54
N GLY A 164 -46.51 -27.93 3.06
CA GLY A 164 -46.97 -29.32 3.27
C GLY A 164 -47.91 -29.63 4.45
N SER A 165 -49.22 -29.57 4.20
CA SER A 165 -50.27 -30.40 4.85
C SER A 165 -51.55 -30.23 4.00
N LEU A 166 -52.03 -31.13 3.14
CA LEU A 166 -52.33 -32.57 3.22
C LEU A 166 -53.27 -32.91 4.38
N GLY A 167 -54.58 -33.02 4.07
CA GLY A 167 -55.52 -33.79 4.88
C GLY A 167 -56.91 -33.18 5.08
N GLU A 168 -57.84 -33.59 4.22
CA GLU A 168 -59.21 -34.01 4.53
C GLU A 168 -60.13 -33.24 5.52
N ALA A 169 -61.20 -32.70 4.92
CA ALA A 169 -62.60 -33.10 5.10
C ALA A 169 -63.44 -32.60 6.30
N GLN A 170 -64.72 -32.34 5.96
CA GLN A 170 -65.92 -32.29 6.82
C GLN A 170 -66.11 -31.00 7.66
N ASN A 171 -67.27 -30.38 7.82
CA ASN A 171 -68.67 -30.63 7.46
C ASN A 171 -69.52 -29.42 7.96
N VAL A 172 -70.75 -29.29 7.43
CA VAL A 172 -71.95 -28.58 7.95
C VAL A 172 -72.04 -27.04 7.93
N LYS A 173 -72.93 -26.53 7.06
CA LYS A 173 -74.18 -25.75 7.35
C LYS A 173 -74.17 -24.91 8.66
N THR A 174 -74.54 -23.64 8.70
CA THR A 174 -75.93 -23.15 8.55
C THR A 174 -75.98 -21.61 8.59
N GLU A 175 -76.94 -21.08 7.82
CA GLU A 175 -77.62 -19.77 7.76
C GLU A 175 -77.41 -18.70 8.86
N LEU A 176 -77.35 -17.43 8.40
CA LEU A 176 -78.32 -16.38 8.72
C LEU A 176 -78.39 -15.37 7.57
#